data_AF-A0A0K2JCU6-F1
#
_entry.id   AF-A0A0K2JCU6-F1
#
_cell.length_a   1.000
_cell.length_b   1.000
_cell.length_c   1.000
_cell.angle_alpha   90.00
_cell.angle_beta   90.00
_cell.angle_gamma   90.00
#
_symmetry.space_group_name_H-M   'P 1'
#
loop_
_entity.id
_entity.type
_entity.pdbx_description
1 polymer ?
#
loop_
_entity_poly.entity_id
_entity_poly.type
_entity_poly.pdbx_seq_one_letter_code
_entity_poly.pdbx_strand_id
1 'polypeptide(L)'
;MKRRISIVLLLTVLTTVGFSAKTTKFPPLPEFGKTTSKPVKEEYNEKNEILNYIKKEGYNPKSEIRKTTDQTMEEDIKEIEAEKNRVTYTLFVRADEGKKTVEIVDTLIKEYYDILNEVKKSNPKIKNIDAATYAKGTDIMIYTKEFMTRDEFSVIARDLSNKVKKDNPLVENIHVLIYEPYNTEKPLYKENF
;
A
#
# COMPACT_ATOMS: atom_id res chain seq x y z
N MET A 1 16.17 75.54 27.68
CA MET A 1 17.60 75.13 27.71
C MET A 1 18.15 75.32 26.29
N LYS A 2 18.92 76.40 26.03
CA LYS A 2 20.40 76.45 25.86
C LYS A 2 20.90 75.44 24.80
N ARG A 3 21.14 75.83 23.53
CA ARG A 3 22.34 76.47 22.89
C ARG A 3 22.93 75.43 21.90
N ARG A 4 22.81 75.54 20.57
CA ARG A 4 23.52 76.36 19.55
C ARG A 4 25.02 76.05 19.34
N ILE A 5 25.33 75.72 18.06
CA ILE A 5 26.51 76.09 17.21
C ILE A 5 27.72 75.12 17.12
N SER A 6 27.80 74.40 16.00
CA SER A 6 28.69 74.60 14.83
C SER A 6 30.20 74.92 14.94
N ILE A 7 30.95 74.34 13.98
CA ILE A 7 32.28 74.70 13.40
C ILE A 7 33.49 74.17 14.23
N VAL A 8 34.54 73.53 13.69
CA VAL A 8 35.56 74.04 12.73
C VAL A 8 36.27 72.86 12.01
N LEU A 9 36.63 73.13 10.76
CA LEU A 9 37.47 72.39 9.80
C LEU A 9 38.95 72.30 10.25
N LEU A 10 39.67 71.21 9.98
CA LEU A 10 41.12 71.32 9.75
C LEU A 10 41.62 70.34 8.69
N LEU A 11 41.93 70.90 7.52
CA LEU A 11 42.79 70.36 6.47
C LEU A 11 44.24 70.30 6.98
N THR A 12 44.98 69.21 6.71
CA THR A 12 46.34 69.27 6.15
C THR A 12 46.81 67.91 5.61
N VAL A 13 46.81 67.82 4.27
CA VAL A 13 47.87 67.34 3.35
C VAL A 13 48.78 66.18 3.78
N LEU A 14 48.86 65.13 2.94
CA LEU A 14 50.15 64.56 2.54
C LEU A 14 50.09 64.02 1.09
N THR A 15 50.62 64.84 0.17
CA THR A 15 51.45 64.55 -1.00
C THR A 15 51.21 63.30 -1.85
N THR A 16 50.98 63.58 -3.14
CA THR A 16 51.15 62.70 -4.30
C THR A 16 52.50 62.00 -4.35
N VAL A 17 52.50 60.70 -4.66
CA VAL A 17 53.54 60.07 -5.48
C VAL A 17 52.83 59.30 -6.59
N GLY A 18 53.02 59.79 -7.81
CA GLY A 18 52.50 59.15 -9.01
C GLY A 18 53.23 57.82 -9.23
N PHE A 19 52.45 56.74 -9.29
CA PHE A 19 52.84 55.54 -10.01
C PHE A 19 51.73 55.20 -10.98
N SER A 20 52.03 55.38 -12.27
CA SER A 20 51.26 54.86 -13.39
C SER A 20 51.24 53.33 -13.29
N ALA A 21 50.18 52.77 -12.70
CA ALA A 21 49.92 51.35 -12.75
C ALA A 21 49.06 51.08 -13.98
N LYS A 22 49.67 50.45 -14.99
CA LYS A 22 48.99 49.86 -16.15
C LYS A 22 47.71 49.16 -15.68
N THR A 23 46.55 49.59 -16.17
CA THR A 23 45.32 48.81 -16.03
C THR A 23 45.53 47.50 -16.79
N THR A 24 45.88 46.44 -16.07
CA THR A 24 45.79 45.07 -16.55
C THR A 24 44.33 44.80 -16.87
N LYS A 25 43.99 44.80 -18.16
CA LYS A 25 42.69 44.32 -18.62
C LYS A 25 42.64 42.83 -18.30
N PHE A 26 41.89 42.46 -17.29
CA PHE A 26 41.53 41.07 -17.09
C PHE A 26 40.69 40.63 -18.30
N PRO A 27 41.01 39.50 -18.95
CA PRO A 27 40.09 38.92 -19.91
C PRO A 27 38.75 38.66 -19.19
N PRO A 28 37.60 38.88 -19.86
CA PRO A 28 36.32 38.56 -19.25
C PRO A 28 36.33 37.09 -18.81
N LEU A 29 35.78 36.85 -17.62
CA LEU A 29 35.51 35.50 -17.14
C LEU A 29 34.78 34.72 -18.25
N PRO A 30 35.17 33.47 -18.56
CA PRO A 30 34.44 32.68 -19.53
C PRO A 30 32.98 32.64 -19.09
N GLU A 31 32.07 33.00 -20.00
CA GLU A 31 30.63 32.82 -19.77
C GLU A 31 30.42 31.36 -19.40
N PHE A 32 30.11 31.12 -18.12
CA PHE A 32 29.72 29.79 -17.67
C PHE A 32 28.53 29.41 -18.54
N GLY A 33 28.78 28.41 -19.39
CA GLY A 33 27.87 27.98 -20.42
C GLY A 33 26.47 27.91 -19.84
N LYS A 34 25.55 28.61 -20.50
CA LYS A 34 24.15 28.22 -20.53
C LYS A 34 24.09 26.81 -21.15
N THR A 35 24.49 25.80 -20.40
CA THR A 35 23.88 24.50 -20.56
C THR A 35 22.48 24.68 -20.04
N THR A 36 21.55 24.96 -20.95
CA THR A 36 20.18 24.54 -20.76
C THR A 36 20.28 23.05 -20.46
N SER A 37 20.29 22.70 -19.17
CA SER A 37 19.99 21.35 -18.74
C SER A 37 18.59 21.11 -19.27
N LYS A 38 18.48 20.47 -20.44
CA LYS A 38 17.24 19.83 -20.84
C LYS A 38 16.79 19.07 -19.58
N PRO A 39 15.54 19.24 -19.12
CA PRO A 39 15.06 18.40 -18.04
C PRO A 39 15.33 16.98 -18.51
N VAL A 40 16.12 16.24 -17.71
CA VAL A 40 16.28 14.81 -17.92
C VAL A 40 14.86 14.30 -17.97
N LYS A 41 14.40 13.78 -19.12
CA LYS A 41 13.13 13.07 -19.17
C LYS A 41 13.30 11.95 -18.16
N GLU A 42 12.68 12.08 -17.00
CA GLU A 42 12.61 10.98 -16.05
C GLU A 42 12.08 9.78 -16.82
N GLU A 43 12.90 8.74 -16.89
CA GLU A 43 12.55 7.47 -17.52
C GLU A 43 11.30 6.96 -16.80
N TYR A 44 10.27 6.59 -17.58
CA TYR A 44 8.98 6.18 -17.02
C TYR A 44 9.18 5.06 -16.01
N ASN A 45 8.76 5.29 -14.77
CA ASN A 45 8.89 4.32 -13.69
C ASN A 45 7.53 3.72 -13.37
N GLU A 46 7.20 2.66 -14.10
CA GLU A 46 5.95 1.92 -13.97
C GLU A 46 5.65 1.51 -12.52
N LYS A 47 6.67 1.00 -11.79
CA LYS A 47 6.53 0.56 -10.40
C LYS A 47 6.06 1.70 -9.50
N ASN A 48 6.67 2.88 -9.64
CA ASN A 48 6.28 4.05 -8.86
C ASN A 48 4.86 4.52 -9.22
N GLU A 49 4.49 4.46 -10.51
CA GLU A 49 3.16 4.87 -10.94
C GLU A 49 2.08 3.97 -10.38
N ILE A 50 2.26 2.65 -10.44
CA ILE A 50 1.35 1.66 -9.84
C ILE A 50 1.23 1.88 -8.33
N LEU A 51 2.35 2.02 -7.62
CA LEU A 51 2.34 2.22 -6.16
C LEU A 51 1.65 3.52 -5.76
N ASN A 52 1.86 4.60 -6.51
CA ASN A 52 1.20 5.88 -6.26
C ASN A 52 -0.30 5.79 -6.53
N TYR A 53 -0.70 5.10 -7.61
CA TYR A 53 -2.09 4.89 -7.97
C TYR A 53 -2.85 4.12 -6.89
N ILE A 54 -2.37 2.93 -6.48
CA ILE A 54 -3.09 2.12 -5.49
C ILE A 54 -3.15 2.80 -4.12
N LYS A 55 -2.13 3.58 -3.73
CA LYS A 55 -2.15 4.41 -2.52
C LYS A 55 -3.21 5.51 -2.60
N LYS A 56 -3.35 6.16 -3.76
CA LYS A 56 -4.40 7.15 -4.02
C LYS A 56 -5.80 6.51 -3.93
N GLU A 57 -5.94 5.26 -4.38
CA GLU A 57 -7.16 4.46 -4.24
C GLU A 57 -7.38 3.95 -2.79
N GLY A 58 -6.49 4.25 -1.86
CA GLY A 58 -6.62 3.92 -0.43
C GLY A 58 -6.10 2.54 -0.05
N TYR A 59 -5.32 1.89 -0.92
CA TYR A 59 -4.64 0.63 -0.62
C TYR A 59 -3.22 0.86 -0.06
N ASN A 60 -2.86 0.07 0.94
CA ASN A 60 -1.53 0.02 1.53
C ASN A 60 -0.77 -1.19 0.97
N PRO A 61 0.31 -1.01 0.19
CA PRO A 61 1.07 -2.13 -0.38
C PRO A 61 1.63 -3.07 0.70
N LYS A 62 1.52 -4.37 0.50
CA LYS A 62 2.04 -5.44 1.39
C LYS A 62 3.10 -6.31 0.72
N SER A 63 3.09 -6.41 -0.60
CA SER A 63 4.10 -7.12 -1.39
C SER A 63 4.79 -6.22 -2.41
N GLU A 64 5.85 -6.74 -3.03
CA GLU A 64 6.34 -6.21 -4.30
C GLU A 64 5.36 -6.50 -5.44
N ILE A 65 5.41 -5.68 -6.48
CA ILE A 65 4.70 -5.93 -7.75
C ILE A 65 5.39 -7.07 -8.47
N ARG A 66 4.64 -8.07 -8.91
CA ARG A 66 5.15 -9.22 -9.68
C ARG A 66 4.28 -9.49 -10.91
N LYS A 67 4.77 -10.32 -11.83
CA LYS A 67 3.93 -10.81 -12.94
C LYS A 67 2.77 -11.62 -12.37
N THR A 68 1.60 -11.53 -13.00
CA THR A 68 0.47 -12.37 -12.62
C THR A 68 0.82 -13.85 -12.73
N THR A 69 0.34 -14.64 -11.77
CA THR A 69 0.41 -16.10 -11.82
C THR A 69 -0.76 -16.73 -12.58
N ASP A 70 -1.78 -15.95 -12.89
CA ASP A 70 -2.94 -16.37 -13.66
C ASP A 70 -2.61 -16.42 -15.16
N GLN A 71 -2.64 -17.62 -15.74
CA GLN A 71 -2.34 -17.86 -17.15
C GLN A 71 -3.44 -17.40 -18.11
N THR A 72 -4.61 -17.01 -17.59
CA THR A 72 -5.74 -16.50 -18.39
C THR A 72 -5.68 -14.98 -18.58
N MET A 73 -4.86 -14.30 -17.79
CA MET A 73 -4.65 -12.86 -17.85
C MET A 73 -3.62 -12.49 -18.94
N GLU A 74 -3.74 -11.28 -19.48
CA GLU A 74 -2.78 -10.74 -20.44
C GLU A 74 -1.38 -10.57 -19.80
N GLU A 75 -0.30 -10.76 -20.58
CA GLU A 75 1.08 -10.77 -20.06
C GLU A 75 1.54 -9.44 -19.43
N ASP A 76 0.87 -8.35 -19.79
CA ASP A 76 1.14 -7.00 -19.28
C ASP A 76 0.53 -6.76 -17.89
N ILE A 77 -0.39 -7.62 -17.45
CA ILE A 77 -1.01 -7.57 -16.13
C ILE A 77 -0.03 -8.03 -15.05
N LYS A 78 0.06 -7.21 -14.00
CA LYS A 78 0.87 -7.45 -12.82
C LYS A 78 -0.02 -7.65 -11.61
N GLU A 79 0.48 -8.33 -10.58
CA GLU A 79 -0.22 -8.52 -9.32
C GLU A 79 0.56 -7.91 -8.15
N ILE A 80 -0.18 -7.38 -7.17
CA ILE A 80 0.37 -6.87 -5.91
C ILE A 80 -0.61 -7.13 -4.77
N GLU A 81 -0.11 -7.61 -3.63
CA GLU A 81 -0.88 -7.68 -2.40
C GLU A 81 -0.95 -6.30 -1.74
N ALA A 82 -2.16 -5.86 -1.39
CA ALA A 82 -2.36 -4.59 -0.71
C ALA A 82 -3.55 -4.64 0.26
N GLU A 83 -3.51 -3.81 1.31
CA GLU A 83 -4.52 -3.76 2.36
C GLU A 83 -5.37 -2.50 2.25
N LYS A 84 -6.70 -2.63 2.28
CA LYS A 84 -7.63 -1.50 2.34
C LYS A 84 -8.78 -1.82 3.27
N ASN A 85 -9.16 -0.86 4.13
CA ASN A 85 -10.21 -1.06 5.14
C ASN A 85 -10.03 -2.35 5.92
N ARG A 86 -8.78 -2.57 6.32
CA ARG A 86 -8.32 -3.79 6.92
C ARG A 86 -8.26 -4.97 5.91
N VAL A 87 -9.16 -5.23 4.97
CA VAL A 87 -9.06 -6.40 4.07
C VAL A 87 -7.76 -6.44 3.22
N THR A 88 -7.13 -7.61 3.09
CA THR A 88 -6.02 -7.85 2.14
C THR A 88 -6.56 -8.31 0.79
N TYR A 89 -6.11 -7.65 -0.27
CA TYR A 89 -6.48 -7.91 -1.66
C TYR A 89 -5.22 -8.28 -2.45
N THR A 90 -5.36 -9.19 -3.39
CA THR A 90 -4.47 -9.27 -4.56
C THR A 90 -5.07 -8.37 -5.63
N LEU A 91 -4.39 -7.28 -5.94
CA LEU A 91 -4.77 -6.35 -7.00
C LEU A 91 -4.09 -6.78 -8.29
N PHE A 92 -4.86 -7.01 -9.35
CA PHE A 92 -4.35 -7.14 -10.71
C PHE A 92 -4.37 -5.78 -11.37
N VAL A 93 -3.20 -5.30 -11.78
CA VAL A 93 -2.99 -3.93 -12.22
C VAL A 93 -2.32 -3.92 -13.59
N ARG A 94 -2.77 -2.99 -14.42
CA ARG A 94 -2.16 -2.67 -15.72
C ARG A 94 -1.70 -1.22 -15.68
N ALA A 95 -0.50 -0.97 -16.20
CA ALA A 95 0.00 0.38 -16.41
C ALA A 95 0.30 0.58 -17.90
N ASP A 96 -0.25 1.64 -18.48
CA ASP A 96 -0.04 2.02 -19.88
C ASP A 96 0.92 3.21 -19.92
N GLU A 97 2.16 2.96 -20.36
CA GLU A 97 3.20 4.01 -20.49
C GLU A 97 2.82 5.09 -21.50
N GLY A 98 2.15 4.71 -22.60
CA GLY A 98 1.75 5.63 -23.65
C GLY A 98 0.68 6.61 -23.20
N LYS A 99 -0.26 6.14 -22.37
CA LYS A 99 -1.34 6.95 -21.79
C LYS A 99 -1.00 7.52 -20.41
N LYS A 100 0.03 7.02 -19.73
CA LYS A 100 0.37 7.33 -18.33
C LYS A 100 -0.82 7.11 -17.39
N THR A 101 -1.41 5.93 -17.53
CA THR A 101 -2.58 5.52 -16.75
C THR A 101 -2.33 4.18 -16.11
N VAL A 102 -2.77 4.04 -14.86
CA VAL A 102 -2.84 2.76 -14.17
C VAL A 102 -4.31 2.44 -13.92
N GLU A 103 -4.68 1.18 -14.14
CA GLU A 103 -6.00 0.65 -13.80
C GLU A 103 -5.85 -0.63 -12.96
N ILE A 104 -6.78 -0.83 -12.03
CA ILE A 104 -7.00 -2.13 -11.40
C ILE A 104 -7.94 -2.90 -12.34
N VAL A 105 -7.39 -3.92 -12.99
CA VAL A 105 -8.11 -4.79 -13.94
C VAL A 105 -9.07 -5.72 -13.19
N ASP A 106 -8.60 -6.26 -12.07
CA ASP A 106 -9.38 -7.15 -11.21
C ASP A 106 -8.83 -7.12 -9.78
N THR A 107 -9.62 -7.60 -8.82
CA THR A 107 -9.22 -7.75 -7.43
C THR A 107 -9.66 -9.10 -6.90
N LEU A 108 -8.72 -9.88 -6.38
CA LEU A 108 -9.06 -11.06 -5.58
C LEU A 108 -8.98 -10.70 -4.11
N ILE A 109 -10.09 -10.90 -3.41
CA ILE A 109 -10.06 -11.13 -1.98
C ILE A 109 -9.60 -12.58 -1.83
N LYS A 110 -8.69 -12.89 -0.90
CA LYS A 110 -8.27 -14.27 -0.68
C LYS A 110 -9.46 -15.05 -0.10
N GLU A 111 -10.19 -15.72 -0.98
CA GLU A 111 -11.43 -16.44 -0.66
C GLU A 111 -11.12 -17.87 -0.26
N TYR A 112 -11.56 -18.28 0.92
CA TYR A 112 -11.30 -19.62 1.46
C TYR A 112 -12.18 -20.71 0.85
N TYR A 113 -12.85 -20.47 -0.29
CA TYR A 113 -13.93 -21.34 -0.78
C TYR A 113 -13.54 -22.81 -0.91
N ASP A 114 -12.33 -23.12 -1.36
CA ASP A 114 -11.85 -24.50 -1.45
C ASP A 114 -11.76 -25.16 -0.07
N ILE A 115 -11.19 -24.47 0.90
CA ILE A 115 -11.10 -24.92 2.31
C ILE A 115 -12.50 -25.07 2.90
N LEU A 116 -13.38 -24.08 2.70
CA LEU A 116 -14.76 -24.11 3.21
C LEU A 116 -15.53 -25.28 2.59
N ASN A 117 -15.38 -25.51 1.28
CA ASN A 117 -16.05 -26.59 0.55
C ASN A 117 -15.50 -27.96 0.96
N GLU A 118 -14.20 -28.10 1.18
CA GLU A 118 -13.59 -29.34 1.68
C GLU A 118 -14.15 -29.71 3.05
N VAL A 119 -14.18 -28.76 4.00
CA VAL A 119 -14.72 -29.00 5.34
C VAL A 119 -16.22 -29.26 5.29
N LYS A 120 -16.98 -28.53 4.47
CA LYS A 120 -18.42 -28.80 4.25
C LYS A 120 -18.67 -30.21 3.72
N LYS A 121 -17.88 -30.68 2.74
CA LYS A 121 -18.01 -32.04 2.17
C LYS A 121 -17.68 -33.12 3.20
N SER A 122 -16.73 -32.85 4.08
CA SER A 122 -16.28 -33.79 5.12
C SER A 122 -17.22 -33.85 6.33
N ASN A 123 -18.16 -32.91 6.45
CA ASN A 123 -19.05 -32.78 7.60
C ASN A 123 -20.53 -32.74 7.15
N PRO A 124 -21.24 -33.88 7.10
CA PRO A 124 -22.58 -33.96 6.50
C PRO A 124 -23.64 -33.12 7.20
N LYS A 125 -23.45 -32.83 8.50
CA LYS A 125 -24.30 -31.97 9.32
C LYS A 125 -24.25 -30.50 8.91
N ILE A 126 -23.25 -30.07 8.14
CA ILE A 126 -23.11 -28.70 7.67
C ILE A 126 -23.97 -28.48 6.42
N LYS A 127 -24.80 -27.44 6.45
CA LYS A 127 -25.58 -26.94 5.31
C LYS A 127 -24.73 -26.00 4.46
N ASN A 128 -24.10 -25.03 5.10
CA ASN A 128 -23.29 -24.03 4.44
C ASN A 128 -22.16 -23.52 5.35
N ILE A 129 -21.09 -23.01 4.75
CA ILE A 129 -20.04 -22.27 5.45
C ILE A 129 -19.78 -21.00 4.65
N ASP A 130 -19.87 -19.86 5.31
CA ASP A 130 -19.53 -18.55 4.75
C ASP A 130 -18.33 -17.98 5.49
N ALA A 131 -17.55 -17.12 4.83
CA ALA A 131 -16.44 -16.41 5.47
C ALA A 131 -16.51 -14.92 5.15
N ALA A 132 -16.26 -14.10 6.17
CA ALA A 132 -16.09 -12.66 6.09
C ALA A 132 -14.66 -12.31 6.51
N THR A 133 -13.84 -11.91 5.55
CA THR A 133 -12.41 -11.60 5.77
C THR A 133 -12.20 -10.10 5.98
N TYR A 134 -11.33 -9.72 6.93
CA TYR A 134 -10.87 -8.36 7.26
C TYR A 134 -9.37 -8.39 7.70
N ALA A 135 -8.70 -7.24 7.94
CA ALA A 135 -7.20 -7.19 8.08
C ALA A 135 -6.62 -8.18 9.00
N LYS A 136 -7.22 -8.21 10.18
CA LYS A 136 -6.64 -8.89 11.31
C LYS A 136 -7.40 -10.16 11.58
N GLY A 137 -8.32 -10.56 10.70
CA GLY A 137 -9.03 -11.78 10.93
C GLY A 137 -10.06 -12.19 9.91
N THR A 138 -10.60 -13.37 10.16
CA THR A 138 -11.65 -13.98 9.36
C THR A 138 -12.74 -14.46 10.30
N ASP A 139 -13.96 -14.03 10.06
CA ASP A 139 -15.13 -14.60 10.69
C ASP A 139 -15.67 -15.70 9.77
N ILE A 140 -15.78 -16.92 10.28
CA ILE A 140 -16.28 -18.07 9.54
C ILE A 140 -17.59 -18.51 10.18
N MET A 141 -18.67 -18.46 9.39
CA MET A 141 -20.02 -18.80 9.83
C MET A 141 -20.40 -20.18 9.29
N ILE A 142 -20.62 -21.14 10.19
CA ILE A 142 -21.09 -22.49 9.88
C ILE A 142 -22.59 -22.54 10.13
N TYR A 143 -23.36 -22.93 9.12
CA TYR A 143 -24.80 -23.16 9.23
C TYR A 143 -25.06 -24.66 9.18
N THR A 144 -25.73 -25.22 10.18
CA THR A 144 -26.00 -26.65 10.23
C THR A 144 -27.37 -27.03 9.64
N LYS A 145 -27.53 -28.30 9.29
CA LYS A 145 -28.80 -28.94 8.92
C LYS A 145 -29.50 -29.52 10.14
N GLU A 146 -28.73 -29.91 11.15
CA GLU A 146 -29.19 -30.54 12.39
C GLU A 146 -28.33 -30.06 13.56
N PHE A 147 -28.74 -30.42 14.78
CA PHE A 147 -28.02 -30.06 16.00
C PHE A 147 -26.59 -30.62 16.00
N MET A 148 -25.65 -29.81 16.49
CA MET A 148 -24.25 -30.16 16.64
C MET A 148 -23.82 -29.89 18.08
N THR A 149 -23.12 -30.83 18.70
CA THR A 149 -22.60 -30.64 20.06
C THR A 149 -21.43 -29.67 20.05
N ARG A 150 -21.09 -29.12 21.23
CA ARG A 150 -19.94 -28.24 21.37
C ARG A 150 -18.63 -28.94 20.98
N ASP A 151 -18.45 -30.19 21.36
CA ASP A 151 -17.23 -30.96 21.05
C ASP A 151 -17.09 -31.23 19.54
N GLU A 152 -18.19 -31.59 18.87
CA GLU A 152 -18.23 -31.74 17.40
C GLU A 152 -17.82 -30.42 16.72
N PHE A 153 -18.41 -29.30 17.19
CA PHE A 153 -18.08 -27.97 16.69
C PHE A 153 -16.62 -27.60 16.91
N SER A 154 -16.06 -27.82 18.10
CA SER A 154 -14.66 -27.49 18.43
C SER A 154 -13.66 -28.21 17.53
N VAL A 155 -13.93 -29.48 17.16
CA VAL A 155 -13.08 -30.23 16.24
C VAL A 155 -13.08 -29.59 14.85
N ILE A 156 -14.27 -29.25 14.33
CA ILE A 156 -14.43 -28.63 13.02
C ILE A 156 -13.80 -27.23 13.00
N ALA A 157 -14.03 -26.42 14.04
CA ALA A 157 -13.50 -25.08 14.17
C ALA A 157 -11.96 -25.09 14.20
N ARG A 158 -11.36 -26.06 14.89
CA ARG A 158 -9.90 -26.25 14.91
C ARG A 158 -9.34 -26.67 13.57
N ASP A 159 -9.96 -27.62 12.87
CA ASP A 159 -9.53 -28.04 11.53
C ASP A 159 -9.59 -26.87 10.53
N LEU A 160 -10.73 -26.16 10.52
CA LEU A 160 -10.97 -25.03 9.64
C LEU A 160 -9.96 -23.90 9.89
N SER A 161 -9.75 -23.53 11.15
CA SER A 161 -8.78 -22.49 11.52
C SER A 161 -7.35 -22.87 11.15
N ASN A 162 -6.95 -24.13 11.33
CA ASN A 162 -5.62 -24.61 10.96
C ASN A 162 -5.41 -24.56 9.45
N LYS A 163 -6.40 -24.99 8.66
CA LYS A 163 -6.36 -24.91 7.18
C LYS A 163 -6.26 -23.47 6.71
N VAL A 164 -7.06 -22.57 7.30
CA VAL A 164 -7.03 -21.13 7.00
C VAL A 164 -5.68 -20.50 7.37
N LYS A 165 -5.13 -20.78 8.56
CA LYS A 165 -3.80 -20.28 8.98
C LYS A 165 -2.66 -20.82 8.12
N LYS A 166 -2.77 -22.08 7.67
CA LYS A 166 -1.77 -22.69 6.78
C LYS A 166 -1.75 -21.98 5.43
N ASP A 167 -2.92 -21.66 4.89
CA ASP A 167 -3.05 -20.98 3.59
C ASP A 167 -2.76 -19.48 3.69
N ASN A 168 -3.13 -18.84 4.80
CA ASN A 168 -2.87 -17.44 5.10
C ASN A 168 -2.18 -17.27 6.46
N PRO A 169 -0.84 -17.38 6.54
CA PRO A 169 -0.10 -17.23 7.79
C PRO A 169 -0.18 -15.84 8.44
N LEU A 170 -0.64 -14.82 7.69
CA LEU A 170 -0.76 -13.44 8.16
C LEU A 170 -2.08 -13.18 8.91
N VAL A 171 -3.02 -14.12 8.91
CA VAL A 171 -4.28 -13.96 9.64
C VAL A 171 -4.04 -14.03 11.15
N GLU A 172 -4.28 -12.91 11.85
CA GLU A 172 -4.02 -12.81 13.30
C GLU A 172 -5.13 -13.45 14.14
N ASN A 173 -6.40 -13.29 13.73
CA ASN A 173 -7.56 -13.76 14.49
C ASN A 173 -8.52 -14.54 13.60
N ILE A 174 -8.98 -15.71 14.04
CA ILE A 174 -10.05 -16.44 13.36
C ILE A 174 -11.18 -16.67 14.35
N HIS A 175 -12.36 -16.17 14.00
CA HIS A 175 -13.58 -16.44 14.74
C HIS A 175 -14.40 -17.47 13.97
N VAL A 176 -14.63 -18.63 14.56
CA VAL A 176 -15.54 -19.62 13.98
C VAL A 176 -16.83 -19.56 14.77
N LEU A 177 -17.94 -19.36 14.09
CA LEU A 177 -19.28 -19.24 14.65
C LEU A 177 -20.16 -20.34 14.06
N ILE A 178 -21.00 -20.96 14.89
CA ILE A 178 -21.98 -21.94 14.41
C ILE A 178 -23.40 -21.47 14.69
N TYR A 179 -24.25 -21.60 13.68
CA TYR A 179 -25.67 -21.24 13.71
C TYR A 179 -26.51 -22.49 13.49
N GLU A 180 -27.56 -22.63 14.29
CA GLU A 180 -28.50 -23.74 14.19
C GLU A 180 -29.44 -23.59 13.00
N PRO A 181 -30.09 -24.68 12.54
CA PRO A 181 -30.93 -24.67 11.35
C PRO A 181 -32.13 -23.72 11.46
N TYR A 182 -32.58 -23.47 12.69
CA TYR A 182 -33.81 -22.73 13.00
C TYR A 182 -33.57 -21.34 13.60
N ASN A 183 -32.32 -20.97 13.86
CA ASN A 183 -31.96 -19.66 14.41
C ASN A 183 -30.59 -19.19 13.89
N THR A 184 -30.62 -18.23 12.97
CA THR A 184 -29.42 -17.57 12.43
C THR A 184 -29.21 -16.17 12.99
N GLU A 185 -30.04 -15.70 13.93
CA GLU A 185 -29.90 -14.36 14.51
C GLU A 185 -28.74 -14.29 15.50
N LYS A 186 -28.42 -15.40 16.16
CA LYS A 186 -27.33 -15.50 17.13
C LYS A 186 -26.58 -16.82 16.98
N PRO A 187 -25.25 -16.82 17.11
CA PRO A 187 -24.47 -18.04 17.08
C PRO A 187 -24.75 -18.88 18.33
N LEU A 188 -24.89 -20.19 18.14
CA LEU A 188 -25.00 -21.17 19.23
C LEU A 188 -23.67 -21.27 19.98
N TYR A 189 -22.56 -21.42 19.26
CA TYR A 189 -21.21 -21.44 19.81
C TYR A 189 -20.27 -20.55 19.01
N LYS A 190 -19.18 -20.11 19.66
CA LYS A 190 -18.09 -19.34 19.07
C LYS A 190 -16.75 -19.85 19.58
N GLU A 191 -15.80 -20.08 18.68
CA GLU A 191 -14.39 -20.33 19.00
C GLU A 191 -13.51 -19.20 18.44
N ASN A 192 -12.39 -18.93 19.10
CA ASN A 192 -11.42 -17.92 18.70
C ASN A 192 -10.04 -18.58 18.60
N PHE A 193 -9.33 -18.31 17.51
CA PHE A 193 -7.99 -18.83 17.24
C PHE A 193 -7.02 -17.73 16.84
#